data_AF-A0A3M6U615-F1
#
_entry.id   AF-A0A3M6U615-F1
#
_cell.length_a   1.000
_cell.length_b   1.000
_cell.length_c   1.000
_cell.angle_alpha   90.00
_cell.angle_beta   90.00
_cell.angle_gamma   90.00
#
_symmetry.space_group_name_H-M   'P 1'
#
loop_
_entity.id
_entity.type
_entity.pdbx_description
1 polymer ?
#
loop_
_entity_poly.entity_id
_entity_poly.type
_entity_poly.pdbx_seq_one_letter_code
_entity_poly.pdbx_strand_id
1 'polypeptide(L)'
;MTSDQTNRFQSLDSSLEELIDGQENENINKKTKHDVALFHEFLVLKGETRQMDVLTPQELNKFLSEFSITVRSTISTYSQDVSFYST
;
A
#
# COMPACT_ATOMS: atom_id res chain seq x y z
N MET A 1 10.61 -9.19 -36.02
CA MET A 1 9.61 -8.50 -35.19
C MET A 1 9.62 -9.18 -33.84
N THR A 2 10.26 -8.56 -32.86
CA THR A 2 10.33 -9.08 -31.50
C THR A 2 9.98 -7.91 -30.62
N SER A 3 8.71 -7.84 -30.21
CA SER A 3 8.27 -6.88 -29.21
C SER A 3 8.82 -7.36 -27.87
N ASP A 4 9.92 -6.77 -27.43
CA ASP A 4 10.37 -6.88 -26.04
C ASP A 4 9.29 -6.23 -25.17
N GLN A 5 8.25 -7.00 -24.84
CA GLN A 5 7.37 -6.66 -23.73
C GLN A 5 8.21 -6.80 -22.47
N THR A 6 8.89 -5.72 -22.10
CA THR A 6 9.44 -5.56 -20.77
C THR A 6 8.28 -5.64 -19.79
N ASN A 7 8.16 -6.77 -19.10
CA ASN A 7 7.16 -6.96 -18.08
C ASN A 7 7.43 -5.88 -17.01
N ARG A 8 6.56 -4.87 -16.92
CA ARG A 8 6.74 -3.70 -16.03
C ARG A 8 6.95 -4.12 -14.58
N PHE A 9 6.44 -5.30 -14.21
CA PHE A 9 6.61 -5.89 -12.90
C PHE A 9 7.65 -7.01 -13.00
N GLN A 10 8.72 -6.91 -12.19
CA GLN A 10 9.65 -8.01 -11.99
C GLN A 10 8.94 -9.10 -11.17
N SER A 11 9.15 -10.36 -11.56
CA SER A 11 8.86 -11.48 -10.68
C SER A 11 9.79 -11.39 -9.48
N LEU A 12 9.24 -11.45 -8.27
CA LEU A 12 10.02 -11.40 -7.05
C LEU A 12 10.41 -12.83 -6.67
N ASP A 13 11.71 -13.07 -6.48
CA ASP A 13 12.22 -14.38 -6.02
C ASP A 13 12.25 -14.49 -4.48
N SER A 14 12.00 -13.39 -3.77
CA SER A 14 12.03 -13.25 -2.31
C SER A 14 10.68 -12.83 -1.74
N SER A 15 10.44 -13.00 -0.44
CA SER A 15 9.19 -12.53 0.19
C SER A 15 9.19 -11.00 0.41
N LEU A 16 8.01 -10.43 0.60
CA LEU A 16 7.83 -8.99 0.88
C LEU A 16 8.58 -8.57 2.15
N GLU A 17 8.56 -9.40 3.18
CA GLU A 17 9.24 -9.16 4.46
C GLU A 17 10.76 -9.09 4.29
N GLU A 18 11.33 -10.03 3.53
CA GLU A 18 12.76 -10.06 3.22
C GLU A 18 13.19 -8.83 2.41
N LEU A 19 12.34 -8.37 1.50
CA LEU A 19 12.58 -7.15 0.72
C LEU A 19 12.61 -5.90 1.61
N ILE A 20 11.70 -5.81 2.58
CA ILE A 20 11.62 -4.68 3.50
C ILE A 20 12.81 -4.69 4.46
N ASP A 21 13.19 -5.87 4.95
CA ASP A 21 14.33 -6.04 5.85
C ASP A 21 15.69 -5.81 5.19
N GLY A 22 15.79 -6.01 3.88
CA GLY A 22 16.99 -5.69 3.10
C GLY A 22 17.26 -4.19 2.90
N GLN A 23 16.37 -3.30 3.36
CA GLN A 23 16.58 -1.85 3.28
C GLN A 23 17.63 -1.39 4.30
N GLU A 24 18.76 -0.84 3.84
CA GLU A 24 19.85 -0.31 4.69
C GLU A 24 19.37 0.84 5.60
N ASN A 25 18.38 1.62 5.15
CA ASN A 25 17.85 2.72 5.93
C ASN A 25 16.73 2.26 6.87
N GLU A 26 17.05 2.18 8.16
CA GLU A 26 16.09 1.79 9.20
C GLU A 26 14.81 2.65 9.23
N ASN A 27 14.91 3.96 8.95
CA ASN A 27 13.75 4.84 8.97
C ASN A 27 12.81 4.56 7.79
N ILE A 28 13.36 4.22 6.62
CA ILE A 28 12.57 3.78 5.48
C ILE A 28 11.92 2.43 5.81
N ASN A 29 12.69 1.47 6.32
CA ASN A 29 12.18 0.15 6.72
C ASN A 29 11.00 0.29 7.70
N LYS A 30 11.15 1.07 8.79
CA LYS A 30 10.09 1.30 9.78
C LYS A 30 8.81 1.90 9.15
N LYS A 31 8.95 2.88 8.26
CA LYS A 31 7.80 3.48 7.56
C LYS A 31 7.14 2.50 6.61
N THR A 32 7.93 1.76 5.82
CA THR A 32 7.40 0.75 4.90
C THR A 32 6.66 -0.35 5.64
N LYS A 33 7.20 -0.86 6.76
CA LYS A 33 6.49 -1.85 7.60
C LYS A 33 5.15 -1.33 8.10
N HIS A 34 5.14 -0.10 8.58
CA HIS A 34 3.92 0.55 9.05
C HIS A 34 2.88 0.70 7.92
N ASP A 35 3.30 1.18 6.75
CA ASP A 35 2.41 1.40 5.62
C ASP A 35 1.86 0.08 5.05
N VAL A 36 2.68 -0.99 5.03
CA VAL A 36 2.25 -2.35 4.66
C VAL A 36 1.22 -2.89 5.65
N ALA A 37 1.45 -2.69 6.96
CA ALA A 37 0.48 -3.11 7.98
C ALA A 37 -0.88 -2.40 7.84
N LEU A 38 -0.87 -1.09 7.59
CA LEU A 38 -2.08 -0.31 7.33
C LEU A 38 -2.82 -0.79 6.06
N PHE A 39 -2.07 -1.07 5.00
CA PHE A 39 -2.66 -1.56 3.76
C PHE A 39 -3.26 -2.97 3.95
N HIS A 40 -2.61 -3.84 4.72
CA HIS A 40 -3.18 -5.14 5.07
C HIS A 40 -4.48 -5.01 5.87
N GLU A 41 -4.54 -4.13 6.87
CA GLU A 41 -5.78 -3.86 7.62
C GLU A 41 -6.90 -3.34 6.71
N PHE A 42 -6.56 -2.45 5.76
CA PHE A 42 -7.51 -1.97 4.75
C PHE A 42 -8.04 -3.10 3.86
N LEU A 43 -7.20 -4.03 3.43
CA LEU A 43 -7.64 -5.20 2.65
C LEU A 43 -8.63 -6.05 3.46
N VAL A 44 -8.32 -6.34 4.72
CA VAL A 44 -9.22 -7.08 5.63
C VAL A 44 -10.57 -6.35 5.78
N LEU A 45 -10.56 -5.03 5.92
CA LEU A 45 -11.79 -4.21 5.98
C LEU A 45 -12.64 -4.33 4.71
N LYS A 46 -11.99 -4.52 3.55
CA LYS A 46 -12.67 -4.76 2.26
C LYS A 46 -13.14 -6.22 2.08
N GLY A 47 -12.91 -7.08 3.07
CA GLY A 47 -13.21 -8.51 3.00
C GLY A 47 -12.17 -9.32 2.20
N GLU A 48 -10.99 -8.73 1.94
CA GLU A 48 -9.89 -9.39 1.27
C GLU A 48 -8.95 -10.00 2.30
N THR A 49 -8.90 -11.33 2.35
CA THR A 49 -8.05 -12.09 3.28
C THR A 49 -6.84 -12.72 2.59
N ARG A 50 -6.71 -12.58 1.26
CA ARG A 50 -5.53 -13.02 0.52
C ARG A 50 -4.34 -12.12 0.87
N GLN A 51 -3.14 -12.70 0.85
CA GLN A 51 -1.91 -11.93 0.97
C GLN A 51 -1.66 -11.08 -0.29
N MET A 52 -0.93 -9.97 -0.13
CA MET A 52 -0.69 -8.99 -1.20
C MET A 52 0.07 -9.56 -2.40
N ASP A 53 0.97 -10.52 -2.15
CA ASP A 53 1.77 -11.24 -3.14
C ASP A 53 0.92 -12.19 -4.02
N VAL A 54 -0.24 -12.62 -3.52
CA VAL A 54 -1.21 -13.44 -4.27
C VAL A 54 -2.10 -12.60 -5.18
N LEU A 55 -2.26 -11.30 -4.89
CA LEU A 55 -3.10 -10.41 -5.68
C LEU A 55 -2.50 -10.18 -7.07
N THR A 56 -3.36 -10.19 -8.09
CA THR A 56 -2.91 -9.80 -9.44
C THR A 56 -2.53 -8.31 -9.45
N PRO A 57 -1.62 -7.88 -10.35
CA PRO A 57 -1.26 -6.47 -10.46
C PRO A 57 -2.46 -5.53 -10.67
N GLN A 58 -3.52 -6.02 -11.32
CA GLN A 58 -4.75 -5.28 -11.59
C GLN A 58 -5.59 -5.09 -10.32
N GLU A 59 -5.76 -6.16 -9.52
CA GLU A 59 -6.43 -6.10 -8.22
C GLU A 59 -5.66 -5.20 -7.25
N LEU A 60 -4.34 -5.38 -7.15
CA LEU A 60 -3.50 -4.58 -6.28
C LEU A 60 -3.58 -3.09 -6.63
N ASN A 61 -3.51 -2.73 -7.92
CA ASN A 61 -3.64 -1.35 -8.36
C ASN A 61 -5.01 -0.73 -8.00
N LYS A 62 -6.09 -1.52 -8.07
CA LYS A 62 -7.42 -1.08 -7.64
C LYS A 62 -7.44 -0.81 -6.13
N PHE A 63 -6.97 -1.75 -5.32
CA PHE A 63 -6.93 -1.59 -3.86
C PHE A 63 -6.05 -0.41 -3.42
N LEU A 64 -4.88 -0.22 -4.04
CA LEU A 64 -3.99 0.92 -3.77
C LEU A 64 -4.65 2.27 -4.11
N SER A 65 -5.42 2.31 -5.20
CA SER A 65 -6.16 3.51 -5.59
C SER A 65 -7.25 3.84 -4.57
N GLU A 66 -8.03 2.83 -4.15
CA GLU A 66 -9.05 3.00 -3.11
C GLU A 66 -8.44 3.40 -1.76
N PHE A 67 -7.35 2.74 -1.35
CA PHE A 67 -6.62 3.04 -0.12
C PHE A 67 -6.13 4.50 -0.12
N SER A 68 -5.53 4.96 -1.22
CA SER A 68 -5.04 6.34 -1.35
C SER A 68 -6.17 7.37 -1.23
N ILE A 69 -7.36 7.06 -1.75
CA ILE A 69 -8.55 7.91 -1.62
C ILE A 69 -9.05 7.91 -0.17
N THR A 70 -9.14 6.74 0.47
CA THR A 70 -9.58 6.61 1.87
C THR A 70 -8.67 7.39 2.81
N VAL A 71 -7.36 7.23 2.71
CA VAL A 71 -6.37 7.94 3.55
C VAL A 71 -6.44 9.46 3.33
N ARG A 72 -6.58 9.92 2.08
CA ARG A 72 -6.74 11.36 1.77
C ARG A 72 -8.05 11.93 2.28
N SER A 73 -9.15 11.18 2.18
CA SER A 73 -10.45 11.61 2.68
C SER A 73 -10.38 11.88 4.18
N THR A 74 -9.80 10.96 4.96
CA THR A 74 -9.64 11.15 6.41
C THR A 74 -8.85 12.41 6.77
N ILE A 75 -7.74 12.73 6.09
CA ILE A 75 -6.97 13.96 6.37
C ILE A 75 -7.80 15.22 6.10
N SER A 76 -8.61 15.20 5.03
CA SER A 76 -9.51 16.32 4.72
C SER A 76 -10.62 16.47 5.77
N THR A 77 -11.22 15.37 6.23
CA THR A 77 -12.33 15.42 7.19
C THR A 77 -11.84 15.80 8.60
N TYR A 78 -10.71 15.24 9.07
CA TYR A 78 -10.11 15.62 10.35
C TYR A 78 -9.62 17.08 10.37
N SER A 79 -9.15 17.62 9.24
CA SER A 79 -8.74 19.03 9.14
C SER A 79 -9.95 19.98 9.19
N GLN A 80 -11.11 19.56 8.70
CA GLN A 80 -12.36 20.34 8.79
C GLN A 80 -12.95 20.30 10.21
N ASP A 81 -12.95 19.14 10.88
CA ASP A 81 -13.46 19.02 12.25
C ASP A 81 -12.64 19.84 13.26
N VAL A 82 -11.30 19.88 13.14
CA VAL A 82 -10.46 20.69 14.03
C VAL A 82 -10.71 22.19 13.87
N SER A 83 -11.08 22.65 12.68
CA SER A 83 -11.44 24.07 12.44
C SER A 83 -12.80 24.47 13.02
N PHE A 84 -13.66 23.50 13.37
CA PHE A 84 -14.99 23.76 13.92
C PHE A 84 -14.99 23.91 15.46
N TYR A 85 -13.95 23.41 16.14
CA TYR A 85 -13.83 23.43 17.61
C TYR A 85 -12.93 24.53 18.17
N SER A 86 -12.33 25.38 17.34
CA SER A 86 -11.54 26.53 17.80
C SER A 86 -12.35 27.81 17.66
N THR A 87 -13.21 28.09 18.65
CA THR A 87 -13.81 29.42 18.87
C THR A 87 -13.05 30.17 19.95
#